data_AF-A0A2J6HDX7-F1
#
_entry.id   AF-A0A2J6HDX7-F1
#
_cell.length_a   1.000
_cell.length_b   1.000
_cell.length_c   1.000
_cell.angle_alpha   90.00
_cell.angle_beta   90.00
_cell.angle_gamma   90.00
#
_symmetry.space_group_name_H-M   'P 1'
#
loop_
_entity.id
_entity.type
_entity.pdbx_description
1 polymer ?
#
loop_
_entity_poly.entity_id
_entity_poly.type
_entity_poly.pdbx_seq_one_letter_code
_entity_poly.pdbx_strand_id
1 'polypeptide(L)'
;MRKTLFILFFIGLPVILSAQVKFSAYSDYVSVPAGQSFTITYSFSGASPETFTKPVFNGFRVIGQQSITGGGGFQIIINGQVVNDTGGDSKWIYTLQAMKPGEYTIGPAKVKASDGQIYTSNAVSITVTKGGSAVANSNSQTNSGGNSQTTADGDEPVYAYMEAIPDKKVVYVGEPVVVSYRIYTLVDITQYGVDKTESMDGFWIEDLVEPLSKAKTWEETINGQVYLVGEISKKALFPQKSGNLTIPALNVEAILQIPISNGNDPFDFFNKFFNDPFGTDPFQGFGSREEERTLSTAPIEILVKPLPEEGRPESFDNAVGDFEVDIDLSKKRCLTGDGITLKITVDGQGNLMLIDAPDLEVPAGIKLYDPDITDDIYENAYGLAGTREFEYLLVPEVPGEYTLGPWEFSWFNPETGRYETVELDAMELKVAKGSGSGPGSNVSELEQDIRYISEKNPRKTLMQQFVFSNPFWLFFAVIWLAFFIILYFMRKHIKLRNNLTEFKMRMALRVAKNRLKKAARFSRDGMENEFFQELSHAMWLFITDKFAVPISDLSVHNAKQTLISNGIDDDLANRFAEILQACDFARFAPVSDKGNMKELYDKASKLIVDVQTGVK
;
A
#
# COMPACT_ATOMS: atom_id res chain seq x y z
N MET A 1 54.69 21.45 -42.94
CA MET A 1 55.73 20.74 -42.14
C MET A 1 55.16 20.55 -40.74
N ARG A 2 54.70 19.33 -40.41
CA ARG A 2 55.42 18.32 -39.60
C ARG A 2 55.54 18.73 -38.13
N LYS A 3 54.75 18.07 -37.26
CA LYS A 3 55.17 17.05 -36.25
C LYS A 3 55.75 17.74 -35.00
N THR A 4 55.42 17.46 -33.74
CA THR A 4 54.78 16.34 -33.04
C THR A 4 54.85 16.75 -31.56
N LEU A 5 53.76 16.67 -30.78
CA LEU A 5 53.88 16.13 -29.43
C LEU A 5 52.55 15.48 -29.04
N PHE A 6 52.65 14.17 -28.92
CA PHE A 6 51.67 13.18 -28.52
C PHE A 6 51.74 13.05 -26.99
N ILE A 7 50.75 12.38 -26.37
CA ILE A 7 50.69 11.90 -24.96
C ILE A 7 50.06 12.96 -24.02
N LEU A 8 48.91 12.77 -23.35
CA LEU A 8 48.28 11.57 -22.80
C LEU A 8 46.76 11.83 -22.65
N PHE A 9 45.95 11.35 -23.60
CA PHE A 9 44.48 11.29 -23.47
C PHE A 9 44.16 9.94 -22.83
N PHE A 10 44.15 9.88 -21.50
CA PHE A 10 43.68 8.70 -20.78
C PHE A 10 42.15 8.72 -20.82
N ILE A 11 41.61 8.13 -21.90
CA ILE A 11 40.23 7.69 -21.97
C ILE A 11 40.06 6.70 -20.82
N GLY A 12 39.36 7.11 -19.77
CA GLY A 12 38.73 6.17 -18.87
C GLY A 12 37.75 5.35 -19.70
N LEU A 13 38.19 4.17 -20.17
CA LEU A 13 37.28 3.14 -20.60
C LEU A 13 36.42 2.82 -19.37
N PRO A 14 35.09 3.02 -19.40
CA PRO A 14 34.26 2.35 -18.42
C PRO A 14 34.46 0.86 -18.69
N VAL A 15 35.07 0.17 -17.72
CA VAL A 15 34.96 -1.28 -17.66
C VAL A 15 33.48 -1.53 -17.41
N ILE A 16 32.72 -1.76 -18.48
CA ILE A 16 31.36 -2.26 -18.40
C ILE A 16 31.51 -3.67 -17.83
N LEU A 17 31.40 -3.79 -16.51
CA LEU A 17 31.02 -5.05 -15.88
C LEU A 17 29.63 -5.37 -16.44
N SER A 18 29.58 -6.13 -17.53
CA SER A 18 28.33 -6.72 -17.97
C SER A 18 27.96 -7.73 -16.89
N ALA A 19 26.90 -7.44 -16.13
CA ALA A 19 26.32 -8.44 -15.24
C ALA A 19 25.99 -9.67 -16.09
N GLN A 20 26.50 -10.84 -15.69
CA GLN A 20 26.23 -12.08 -16.42
C GLN A 20 24.73 -12.38 -16.33
N VAL A 21 24.04 -12.38 -17.47
CA VAL A 21 22.61 -12.66 -17.52
C VAL A 21 22.36 -14.10 -17.08
N LYS A 22 21.51 -14.29 -16.06
CA LYS A 22 21.18 -15.60 -15.50
C LYS A 22 19.68 -15.81 -15.52
N PHE A 23 19.25 -16.97 -16.02
CA PHE A 23 17.86 -17.38 -16.00
C PHE A 23 17.72 -18.76 -15.38
N SER A 24 17.00 -18.87 -14.28
CA SER A 24 16.86 -20.12 -13.52
C SER A 24 15.42 -20.37 -13.08
N ALA A 25 15.06 -21.65 -12.96
CA ALA A 25 13.78 -22.12 -12.47
C ALA A 25 13.98 -23.03 -11.25
N TYR A 26 13.19 -22.84 -10.21
CA TYR A 26 13.22 -23.67 -9.02
C TYR A 26 11.83 -23.81 -8.41
N SER A 27 11.65 -24.85 -7.60
CA SER A 27 10.42 -25.10 -6.85
C SER A 27 10.73 -25.30 -5.37
N ASP A 28 9.75 -24.95 -4.55
CA ASP A 28 9.71 -25.12 -3.10
C ASP A 28 9.67 -26.59 -2.65
N TYR A 29 9.16 -27.50 -3.49
CA TYR A 29 9.06 -28.92 -3.17
C TYR A 29 9.71 -29.82 -4.22
N VAL A 30 10.24 -30.96 -3.78
CA VAL A 30 10.68 -32.05 -4.68
C VAL A 30 9.58 -33.09 -4.84
N SER A 31 8.71 -33.22 -3.82
CA SER A 31 7.57 -34.13 -3.84
C SER A 31 6.32 -33.52 -3.21
N VAL A 32 5.17 -33.68 -3.86
CA VAL A 32 3.89 -33.07 -3.45
C VAL A 32 2.75 -34.09 -3.62
N PRO A 33 1.83 -34.26 -2.64
CA PRO A 33 0.68 -35.16 -2.80
C PRO A 33 -0.30 -34.70 -3.89
N ALA A 34 -0.98 -35.63 -4.55
CA ALA A 34 -2.06 -35.28 -5.47
C ALA A 34 -3.16 -34.46 -4.77
N GLY A 35 -3.59 -33.37 -5.40
CA GLY A 35 -4.56 -32.40 -4.87
C GLY A 35 -3.92 -31.19 -4.17
N GLN A 36 -2.67 -31.27 -3.75
CA GLN A 36 -1.95 -30.18 -3.09
C GLN A 36 -1.32 -29.21 -4.10
N SER A 37 -1.14 -27.96 -3.66
CA SER A 37 -0.48 -26.91 -4.45
C SER A 37 0.97 -26.71 -4.03
N PHE A 38 1.78 -26.24 -4.97
CA PHE A 38 3.18 -25.85 -4.78
C PHE A 38 3.55 -24.73 -5.74
N THR A 39 4.72 -24.13 -5.53
CA THR A 39 5.14 -22.96 -6.29
C THR A 39 6.36 -23.27 -7.17
N ILE A 40 6.31 -22.81 -8.42
CA ILE A 40 7.49 -22.75 -9.29
C ILE A 40 7.82 -21.30 -9.62
N THR A 41 9.09 -20.94 -9.41
CA THR A 41 9.60 -19.59 -9.63
C THR A 41 10.64 -19.59 -10.73
N TYR A 42 10.47 -18.69 -11.69
CA TYR A 42 11.45 -18.37 -12.74
C TYR A 42 12.08 -17.02 -12.41
N SER A 43 13.40 -16.98 -12.17
CA SER A 43 14.16 -15.77 -11.85
C SER A 43 15.12 -15.43 -12.98
N PHE A 44 15.01 -14.21 -13.49
CA PHE A 44 15.82 -13.63 -14.56
C PHE A 44 16.57 -12.40 -14.04
N SER A 45 17.89 -12.43 -14.13
CA SER A 45 18.78 -11.38 -13.63
C SER A 45 19.81 -10.96 -14.69
N GLY A 46 20.32 -9.74 -14.57
CA GLY A 46 21.39 -9.19 -15.43
C GLY A 46 20.92 -8.49 -16.72
N ALA A 47 19.61 -8.50 -17.04
CA ALA A 47 19.02 -7.71 -18.12
C ALA A 47 17.51 -7.46 -17.88
N SER A 48 16.92 -6.51 -18.62
CA SER A 48 15.47 -6.24 -18.56
C SER A 48 14.70 -7.20 -19.48
N PRO A 49 13.63 -7.87 -19.01
CA PRO A 49 12.83 -8.75 -19.85
C PRO A 49 11.84 -7.97 -20.73
N GLU A 50 11.72 -8.34 -22.00
CA GLU A 50 10.68 -7.84 -22.90
C GLU A 50 9.49 -8.79 -22.99
N THR A 51 9.74 -10.10 -23.06
CA THR A 51 8.68 -11.09 -23.25
C THR A 51 9.04 -12.40 -22.57
N PHE A 52 8.16 -12.85 -21.68
CA PHE A 52 8.25 -14.16 -21.03
C PHE A 52 7.30 -15.16 -21.70
N THR A 53 7.82 -16.34 -22.01
CA THR A 53 7.04 -17.47 -22.53
C THR A 53 7.08 -18.58 -21.50
N LYS A 54 5.92 -18.86 -20.89
CA LYS A 54 5.76 -19.95 -19.91
C LYS A 54 5.90 -21.32 -20.56
N PRO A 55 6.39 -22.33 -19.84
CA PRO A 55 6.42 -23.71 -20.31
C PRO A 55 5.04 -24.36 -20.20
N VAL A 56 4.92 -25.57 -20.75
CA VAL A 56 3.72 -26.39 -20.60
C VAL A 56 3.76 -27.12 -19.26
N PHE A 57 2.75 -26.91 -18.43
CA PHE A 57 2.63 -27.54 -17.10
C PHE A 57 1.89 -28.89 -17.18
N ASN A 58 2.48 -29.87 -17.88
CA ASN A 58 1.89 -31.21 -17.99
C ASN A 58 1.78 -31.88 -16.62
N GLY A 59 0.59 -32.36 -16.25
CA GLY A 59 0.34 -33.00 -14.95
C GLY A 59 -0.08 -32.04 -13.83
N PHE A 60 -0.07 -30.72 -14.09
CA PHE A 60 -0.38 -29.69 -13.11
C PHE A 60 -1.46 -28.73 -13.61
N ARG A 61 -2.33 -28.28 -12.71
CA ARG A 61 -3.27 -27.19 -12.99
C ARG A 61 -2.69 -25.89 -12.46
N VAL A 62 -2.59 -24.87 -13.30
CA VAL A 62 -2.23 -23.52 -12.83
C VAL A 62 -3.44 -22.95 -12.08
N ILE A 63 -3.25 -22.67 -10.80
CA ILE A 63 -4.28 -22.05 -9.94
C ILE A 63 -3.93 -20.61 -9.58
N GLY A 64 -2.67 -20.20 -9.74
CA GLY A 64 -2.21 -18.83 -9.56
C GLY A 64 -1.04 -18.49 -10.48
N GLN A 65 -0.96 -17.24 -10.93
CA GLN A 65 0.15 -16.72 -11.72
C GLN A 65 0.41 -15.27 -11.31
N GLN A 66 1.67 -14.94 -11.06
CA GLN A 66 2.13 -13.58 -10.80
C GLN A 66 3.43 -13.31 -11.56
N SER A 67 3.65 -12.06 -11.97
CA SER A 67 4.88 -11.61 -12.61
C SER A 67 5.35 -10.31 -11.99
N ILE A 68 6.61 -10.25 -11.60
CA ILE A 68 7.24 -9.12 -10.93
C ILE A 68 8.38 -8.66 -11.82
N THR A 69 8.38 -7.40 -12.23
CA THR A 69 9.40 -6.82 -13.11
C THR A 69 9.95 -5.54 -12.49
N GLY A 70 11.15 -5.62 -11.89
CA GLY A 70 12.07 -4.51 -11.58
C GLY A 70 11.60 -3.35 -10.68
N GLY A 71 12.39 -3.05 -9.63
CA GLY A 71 12.45 -1.73 -8.99
C GLY A 71 11.99 -1.63 -7.53
N GLY A 72 12.50 -2.48 -6.64
CA GLY A 72 12.30 -2.41 -5.19
C GLY A 72 12.77 -3.71 -4.54
N GLY A 73 13.45 -3.67 -3.40
CA GLY A 73 13.81 -4.88 -2.68
C GLY A 73 12.53 -5.63 -2.28
N PHE A 74 12.30 -6.80 -2.86
CA PHE A 74 11.17 -7.65 -2.49
C PHE A 74 11.68 -8.80 -1.62
N GLN A 75 10.99 -9.07 -0.51
CA GLN A 75 11.21 -10.29 0.24
C GLN A 75 10.48 -11.42 -0.48
N ILE A 76 11.23 -12.38 -1.02
CA ILE A 76 10.64 -13.55 -1.68
C ILE A 76 10.98 -14.76 -0.84
N ILE A 77 9.93 -15.44 -0.38
CA ILE A 77 10.07 -16.60 0.47
C ILE A 77 10.33 -17.82 -0.41
N ILE A 78 11.48 -18.45 -0.22
CA ILE A 78 11.84 -19.74 -0.83
C ILE A 78 11.99 -20.72 0.33
N ASN A 79 11.17 -21.78 0.37
CA ASN A 79 11.17 -22.78 1.46
C ASN A 79 10.92 -22.23 2.88
N GLY A 80 10.09 -21.19 3.04
CA GLY A 80 9.80 -20.63 4.37
C GLY A 80 10.95 -19.81 4.97
N GLN A 81 12.01 -19.53 4.21
CA GLN A 81 13.07 -18.59 4.60
C GLN A 81 12.96 -17.32 3.75
N VAL A 82 13.12 -16.17 4.41
CA VAL A 82 13.17 -14.86 3.78
C VAL A 82 14.46 -14.77 2.97
N VAL A 83 14.35 -14.80 1.64
CA VAL A 83 15.46 -14.46 0.76
C VAL A 83 15.27 -13.03 0.33
N ASN A 84 16.13 -12.14 0.84
CA ASN A 84 16.17 -10.75 0.42
C ASN A 84 16.61 -10.70 -1.04
N ASP A 85 15.70 -10.39 -1.96
CA ASP A 85 16.05 -10.17 -3.35
C ASP A 85 16.50 -8.71 -3.52
N THR A 86 17.81 -8.51 -3.36
CA THR A 86 18.47 -7.19 -3.54
C THR A 86 18.78 -6.90 -5.02
N GLY A 87 18.46 -7.81 -5.95
CA GLY A 87 19.03 -7.85 -7.30
C GLY A 87 18.29 -7.10 -8.40
N GLY A 88 17.06 -6.61 -8.16
CA GLY A 88 16.24 -6.05 -9.24
C GLY A 88 15.82 -7.09 -10.30
N ASP A 89 15.84 -8.37 -9.93
CA ASP A 89 15.50 -9.50 -10.78
C ASP A 89 14.04 -9.45 -11.23
N SER A 90 13.78 -9.95 -12.44
CA SER A 90 12.41 -10.18 -12.91
C SER A 90 12.01 -11.62 -12.62
N LYS A 91 10.86 -11.80 -11.98
CA LYS A 91 10.38 -13.10 -11.51
C LYS A 91 8.99 -13.42 -12.03
N TRP A 92 8.78 -14.67 -12.43
CA TRP A 92 7.47 -15.22 -12.76
C TRP A 92 7.20 -16.40 -11.85
N ILE A 93 6.11 -16.33 -11.10
CA ILE A 93 5.78 -17.31 -10.08
C ILE A 93 4.43 -17.92 -10.43
N TYR A 94 4.38 -19.25 -10.45
CA TYR A 94 3.18 -20.02 -10.75
C TYR A 94 2.85 -20.94 -9.58
N THR A 95 1.62 -20.84 -9.09
CA THR A 95 1.07 -21.80 -8.13
C THR A 95 0.40 -22.91 -8.91
N LEU A 96 0.92 -24.12 -8.74
CA LEU A 96 0.54 -25.32 -9.47
C LEU A 96 -0.11 -26.33 -8.53
N GLN A 97 -1.28 -26.85 -8.90
CA GLN A 97 -1.93 -27.96 -8.20
C GLN A 97 -1.56 -29.30 -8.87
N ALA A 98 -1.07 -30.25 -8.08
CA ALA A 98 -0.74 -31.60 -8.53
C ALA A 98 -2.00 -32.43 -8.80
N MET A 99 -2.13 -33.02 -10.00
CA MET A 99 -3.38 -33.65 -10.41
C MET A 99 -3.43 -35.16 -10.20
N LYS A 100 -2.42 -35.90 -10.67
CA LYS A 100 -2.36 -37.36 -10.58
C LYS A 100 -1.00 -37.80 -10.06
N PRO A 101 -0.92 -38.91 -9.30
CA PRO A 101 0.36 -39.47 -8.87
C PRO A 101 1.23 -39.87 -10.05
N GLY A 102 2.53 -39.57 -9.97
CA GLY A 102 3.51 -39.83 -11.03
C GLY A 102 4.70 -38.87 -10.95
N GLU A 103 5.75 -39.15 -11.72
CA GLU A 103 6.88 -38.23 -11.86
C GLU A 103 6.65 -37.28 -13.04
N TYR A 104 6.79 -35.98 -12.79
CA TYR A 104 6.58 -34.96 -13.80
C TYR A 104 7.81 -34.07 -13.90
N THR A 105 8.13 -33.67 -15.13
CA THR A 105 9.19 -32.69 -15.40
C THR A 105 8.58 -31.46 -16.05
N ILE A 106 8.72 -30.32 -15.40
CA ILE A 106 8.32 -29.02 -15.91
C ILE A 106 9.44 -28.52 -16.82
N GLY A 107 9.10 -28.30 -18.09
CA GLY A 107 10.06 -27.85 -19.09
C GLY A 107 10.58 -26.43 -18.85
N PRO A 108 11.64 -26.01 -19.57
CA PRO A 108 12.23 -24.69 -19.38
C PRO A 108 11.34 -23.56 -19.92
N ALA A 109 11.32 -22.43 -19.23
CA ALA A 109 10.73 -21.19 -19.71
C ALA A 109 11.68 -20.45 -20.66
N LYS A 110 11.16 -19.46 -21.41
CA LYS A 110 11.97 -18.58 -22.28
C LYS A 110 11.71 -17.11 -21.96
N VAL A 111 12.77 -16.31 -21.96
CA VAL A 111 12.71 -14.84 -21.83
C VAL A 111 13.45 -14.20 -23.00
N LYS A 112 12.79 -13.30 -23.72
CA LYS A 112 13.45 -12.38 -24.64
C LYS A 112 13.86 -11.12 -23.85
N ALA A 113 15.14 -10.79 -23.84
CA ALA A 113 15.67 -9.64 -23.10
C ALA A 113 15.82 -8.41 -24.01
N SER A 114 16.08 -7.25 -23.41
CA SER A 114 16.27 -5.97 -24.10
C SER A 114 17.46 -5.93 -25.06
N ASP A 115 18.39 -6.90 -24.95
CA ASP A 115 19.49 -7.13 -25.90
C ASP A 115 19.04 -7.89 -27.18
N GLY A 116 17.78 -8.29 -27.25
CA GLY A 116 17.18 -9.06 -28.34
C GLY A 116 17.45 -10.56 -28.29
N GLN A 117 18.24 -11.06 -27.34
CA GLN A 117 18.54 -12.48 -27.18
C GLN A 117 17.45 -13.21 -26.38
N ILE A 118 17.33 -14.52 -26.63
CA ILE A 118 16.38 -15.40 -25.93
C ILE A 118 17.15 -16.30 -24.96
N TYR A 119 16.85 -16.17 -23.68
CA TYR A 119 17.40 -16.97 -22.60
C TYR A 119 16.41 -18.08 -22.20
N THR A 120 16.92 -19.26 -21.88
CA THR A 120 16.14 -20.44 -21.46
C THR A 120 16.51 -20.87 -20.04
N SER A 121 15.51 -21.16 -19.19
CA SER A 121 15.77 -21.64 -17.84
C SER A 121 16.20 -23.12 -17.82
N ASN A 122 16.54 -23.65 -16.65
CA ASN A 122 16.58 -25.09 -16.43
C ASN A 122 15.16 -25.69 -16.34
N ALA A 123 15.08 -27.02 -16.43
CA ALA A 123 13.87 -27.79 -16.13
C ALA A 123 13.81 -28.15 -14.63
N VAL A 124 12.62 -28.45 -14.12
CA VAL A 124 12.37 -28.80 -12.70
C VAL A 124 11.57 -30.10 -12.64
N SER A 125 12.05 -31.08 -11.86
CA SER A 125 11.36 -32.37 -11.67
C SER A 125 10.62 -32.39 -10.34
N ILE A 126 9.37 -32.87 -10.37
CA ILE A 126 8.46 -32.94 -9.22
C ILE A 126 7.83 -34.34 -9.16
N THR A 127 7.91 -34.98 -8.00
CA THR A 127 7.26 -36.27 -7.75
C THR A 127 5.88 -36.05 -7.14
N VAL A 128 4.82 -36.59 -7.75
CA VAL A 128 3.46 -36.52 -7.19
C VAL A 128 3.11 -37.83 -6.50
N THR A 129 2.88 -37.79 -5.18
CA THR A 129 2.55 -38.98 -4.38
C THR A 129 1.04 -39.19 -4.25
N LYS A 130 0.62 -40.42 -3.91
CA LYS A 130 -0.79 -40.77 -3.65
C LYS A 130 -1.34 -40.18 -2.34
N GLY A 131 -0.47 -39.67 -1.46
CA GLY A 131 -0.78 -39.14 -0.13
C GLY A 131 0.50 -38.94 0.70
N GLY A 132 0.38 -38.33 1.88
CA GLY A 132 1.50 -37.99 2.77
C GLY A 132 1.77 -36.48 2.86
N SER A 133 2.85 -36.07 3.52
CA SER A 133 3.28 -34.66 3.57
C SER A 133 4.18 -34.32 2.39
N ALA A 134 4.13 -33.07 1.93
CA ALA A 134 5.05 -32.60 0.89
C ALA A 134 6.50 -32.59 1.40
N VAL A 135 7.45 -32.98 0.55
CA VAL A 135 8.88 -33.00 0.87
C VAL A 135 9.53 -31.75 0.29
N ALA A 136 9.84 -30.80 1.18
CA ALA A 136 10.48 -29.55 0.82
C ALA A 136 11.88 -29.79 0.24
N ASN A 137 12.27 -28.97 -0.75
CA ASN A 137 13.58 -29.03 -1.38
C ASN A 137 14.65 -28.44 -0.45
N SER A 138 15.11 -29.23 0.53
CA SER A 138 16.00 -28.75 1.59
C SER A 138 17.46 -29.15 1.36
N ASN A 139 18.32 -28.15 1.21
CA ASN A 139 19.74 -28.26 1.53
C ASN A 139 19.88 -27.87 3.02
N SER A 140 20.03 -28.88 3.90
CA SER A 140 20.63 -28.91 5.26
C SER A 140 20.53 -27.65 6.17
N GLN A 141 20.12 -27.73 7.44
CA GLN A 141 20.68 -28.62 8.47
C GLN A 141 19.80 -28.66 9.76
N THR A 142 19.99 -29.74 10.50
CA THR A 142 19.32 -30.30 11.69
C THR A 142 19.27 -29.48 12.98
N ASN A 143 18.15 -29.58 13.74
CA ASN A 143 18.20 -30.11 15.12
C ASN A 143 16.84 -30.61 15.67
N SER A 144 16.91 -31.77 16.32
CA SER A 144 15.91 -32.53 17.08
C SER A 144 15.35 -31.74 18.28
N GLY A 145 14.20 -31.97 18.91
CA GLY A 145 13.20 -33.03 18.93
C GLY A 145 12.52 -32.99 20.32
N GLY A 146 11.19 -33.05 20.38
CA GLY A 146 10.42 -33.07 21.63
C GLY A 146 8.92 -33.20 21.34
N ASN A 147 8.31 -34.27 21.84
CA ASN A 147 7.07 -34.87 21.37
C ASN A 147 5.89 -34.66 22.35
N SER A 148 4.69 -34.92 21.82
CA SER A 148 3.38 -35.17 22.48
C SER A 148 2.47 -33.94 22.69
N GLN A 149 1.42 -33.79 21.85
CA GLN A 149 0.03 -34.33 21.96
C GLN A 149 -0.84 -33.44 22.88
N THR A 150 -2.11 -33.09 22.65
CA THR A 150 -3.18 -33.46 21.69
C THR A 150 -4.32 -32.44 21.86
N THR A 151 -5.00 -32.12 20.75
CA THR A 151 -6.37 -31.61 20.56
C THR A 151 -7.27 -31.31 21.78
N ALA A 152 -7.81 -30.09 21.84
CA ALA A 152 -9.23 -29.74 22.03
C ALA A 152 -9.38 -28.21 22.10
N ASP A 153 -10.07 -27.58 21.16
CA ASP A 153 -11.33 -26.83 21.37
C ASP A 153 -11.73 -26.15 20.06
N GLY A 154 -13.01 -25.83 19.89
CA GLY A 154 -13.56 -25.24 18.68
C GLY A 154 -13.16 -23.79 18.45
N ASP A 155 -11.91 -23.53 18.03
CA ASP A 155 -11.49 -22.21 17.60
C ASP A 155 -12.05 -21.88 16.22
N GLU A 156 -12.95 -20.90 16.19
CA GLU A 156 -13.29 -20.21 14.95
C GLU A 156 -12.01 -19.72 14.26
N PRO A 157 -11.95 -19.76 12.92
CA PRO A 157 -10.81 -19.22 12.20
C PRO A 157 -10.60 -17.74 12.58
N VAL A 158 -9.39 -17.41 13.05
CA VAL A 158 -9.01 -16.03 13.36
C VAL A 158 -8.85 -15.27 12.04
N TYR A 159 -9.90 -14.55 11.65
CA TYR A 159 -9.94 -13.78 10.41
C TYR A 159 -9.08 -12.52 10.46
N ALA A 160 -8.90 -11.94 11.64
CA ALA A 160 -8.03 -10.80 11.85
C ALA A 160 -7.42 -10.82 13.25
N TYR A 161 -6.21 -10.29 13.39
CA TYR A 161 -5.54 -10.03 14.66
C TYR A 161 -4.70 -8.75 14.55
N MET A 162 -4.21 -8.26 15.68
CA MET A 162 -3.43 -7.03 15.74
C MET A 162 -2.14 -7.25 16.51
N GLU A 163 -1.07 -6.62 16.05
CA GLU A 163 0.22 -6.61 16.74
C GLU A 163 0.70 -5.18 16.96
N ALA A 164 1.37 -4.97 18.09
CA ALA A 164 2.17 -3.80 18.35
C ALA A 164 3.64 -4.21 18.17
N ILE A 165 4.36 -3.47 17.33
CA ILE A 165 5.73 -3.80 16.93
C ILE A 165 6.61 -2.61 17.29
N PRO A 166 7.37 -2.69 18.39
CA PRO A 166 8.36 -1.68 18.71
C PRO A 166 9.60 -1.90 17.85
N ASP A 167 10.26 -0.81 17.44
CA ASP A 167 11.58 -0.87 16.80
C ASP A 167 12.68 -1.35 17.77
N LYS A 168 12.56 -1.00 19.05
CA LYS A 168 13.49 -1.34 20.13
C LYS A 168 12.75 -1.78 21.39
N LYS A 169 13.32 -2.74 22.12
CA LYS A 169 12.80 -3.21 23.44
C LYS A 169 13.70 -2.85 24.61
N VAL A 170 14.92 -2.37 24.33
CA VAL A 170 15.89 -1.96 25.34
C VAL A 170 16.42 -0.61 24.90
N VAL A 171 16.20 0.42 25.72
CA VAL A 171 16.55 1.81 25.42
C VAL A 171 17.07 2.50 26.67
N TYR A 172 17.67 3.67 26.52
CA TYR A 172 17.96 4.56 27.65
C TYR A 172 16.78 5.48 27.97
N VAL A 173 16.77 6.06 29.18
CA VAL A 173 15.81 7.15 29.51
C VAL A 173 15.97 8.27 28.47
N GLY A 174 14.85 8.79 27.97
CA GLY A 174 14.81 9.81 26.91
C GLY A 174 14.93 9.27 25.49
N GLU A 175 15.56 8.11 25.26
CA GLU A 175 15.72 7.55 23.91
C GLU A 175 14.36 7.10 23.33
N PRO A 176 13.96 7.58 22.13
CA PRO A 176 12.66 7.24 21.55
C PRO A 176 12.53 5.76 21.19
N VAL A 177 11.33 5.22 21.40
CA VAL A 177 10.86 3.93 20.90
C VAL A 177 9.70 4.17 19.95
N VAL A 178 9.83 3.73 18.71
CA VAL A 178 8.76 3.85 17.71
C VAL A 178 7.95 2.56 17.69
N VAL A 179 6.64 2.67 17.90
CA VAL A 179 5.71 1.54 17.95
C VAL A 179 4.73 1.63 16.79
N SER A 180 4.76 0.62 15.91
CA SER A 180 3.79 0.43 14.84
C SER A 180 2.67 -0.51 15.30
N TYR A 181 1.42 -0.06 15.15
CA TYR A 181 0.23 -0.89 15.38
C TYR A 181 -0.32 -1.38 14.05
N ARG A 182 -0.32 -2.69 13.85
CA ARG A 182 -0.68 -3.33 12.58
C ARG A 182 -1.82 -4.31 12.76
N ILE A 183 -2.84 -4.18 11.92
CA ILE A 183 -3.88 -5.19 11.78
C ILE A 183 -3.49 -6.14 10.66
N TYR A 184 -3.54 -7.43 10.93
CA TYR A 184 -3.39 -8.52 9.97
C TYR A 184 -4.77 -9.11 9.73
N THR A 185 -5.27 -9.04 8.49
CA THR A 185 -6.60 -9.56 8.15
C THR A 185 -6.59 -10.46 6.92
N LEU A 186 -7.47 -11.46 6.91
CA LEU A 186 -7.75 -12.36 5.78
C LEU A 186 -9.01 -11.95 5.00
N VAL A 187 -9.77 -11.01 5.56
CA VAL A 187 -11.04 -10.52 5.05
C VAL A 187 -11.04 -9.00 5.02
N ASP A 188 -11.96 -8.40 4.28
CA ASP A 188 -12.08 -6.95 4.25
C ASP A 188 -12.56 -6.41 5.60
N ILE A 189 -11.99 -5.29 6.02
CA ILE A 189 -12.42 -4.51 7.18
C ILE A 189 -13.12 -3.26 6.67
N THR A 190 -14.43 -3.15 6.91
CA THR A 190 -15.22 -2.00 6.42
C THR A 190 -15.03 -0.77 7.27
N GLN A 191 -14.91 -0.96 8.59
CA GLN A 191 -14.74 0.10 9.56
C GLN A 191 -13.89 -0.40 10.73
N TYR A 192 -13.08 0.49 11.28
CA TYR A 192 -12.41 0.26 12.56
C TYR A 192 -12.36 1.56 13.36
N GLY A 193 -12.38 1.43 14.69
CA GLY A 193 -12.29 2.53 15.64
C GLY A 193 -11.42 2.15 16.84
N VAL A 194 -10.60 3.09 17.29
CA VAL A 194 -9.84 2.93 18.54
C VAL A 194 -10.79 3.30 19.68
N ASP A 195 -11.20 2.32 20.47
CA ASP A 195 -12.23 2.46 21.50
C ASP A 195 -11.71 3.30 22.69
N LYS A 196 -10.51 2.96 23.19
CA LYS A 196 -9.82 3.71 24.25
C LYS A 196 -8.33 3.38 24.28
N THR A 197 -7.47 4.38 24.18
CA THR A 197 -6.04 4.19 24.46
C THR A 197 -5.84 4.25 25.98
N GLU A 198 -5.30 3.19 26.58
CA GLU A 198 -4.89 3.22 27.99
C GLU A 198 -3.73 4.21 28.20
N SER A 199 -3.57 4.74 29.42
CA SER A 199 -2.45 5.63 29.71
C SER A 199 -1.13 4.85 29.63
N MET A 200 -0.19 5.33 28.81
CA MET A 200 1.14 4.73 28.73
C MET A 200 2.04 5.36 29.79
N ASP A 201 1.82 4.96 31.04
CA ASP A 201 2.44 5.58 32.21
C ASP A 201 3.98 5.54 32.13
N GLY A 202 4.60 6.71 32.19
CA GLY A 202 6.06 6.85 32.12
C GLY A 202 6.60 7.09 30.70
N PHE A 203 5.75 7.23 29.70
CA PHE A 203 6.12 7.69 28.36
C PHE A 203 5.51 9.06 28.08
N TRP A 204 6.30 9.94 27.47
CA TRP A 204 5.77 11.03 26.66
C TRP A 204 5.51 10.49 25.25
N ILE A 205 4.42 10.90 24.60
CA ILE A 205 3.90 10.25 23.39
C ILE A 205 3.73 11.30 22.29
N GLU A 206 4.25 10.99 21.10
CA GLU A 206 3.98 11.73 19.88
C GLU A 206 3.34 10.80 18.83
N ASP A 207 2.28 11.27 18.17
CA ASP A 207 1.58 10.53 17.12
C ASP A 207 2.21 10.81 15.75
N LEU A 208 2.75 9.77 15.09
CA LEU A 208 3.46 9.91 13.81
C LEU A 208 2.57 9.69 12.58
N VAL A 209 1.37 9.15 12.77
CA VAL A 209 0.38 8.94 11.69
C VAL A 209 -0.80 9.86 11.92
N GLU A 210 -1.13 10.66 10.90
CA GLU A 210 -2.28 11.56 10.95
C GLU A 210 -3.60 10.76 11.09
N PRO A 211 -4.52 11.16 11.99
CA PRO A 211 -5.80 10.48 12.25
C PRO A 211 -6.72 10.29 11.04
N LEU A 212 -6.50 11.03 9.95
CA LEU A 212 -7.39 11.08 8.77
C LEU A 212 -6.77 10.43 7.52
N SER A 213 -5.57 9.87 7.62
CA SER A 213 -4.91 9.20 6.51
C SER A 213 -5.41 7.76 6.34
N LYS A 214 -5.57 7.29 5.10
CA LYS A 214 -5.85 5.87 4.84
C LYS A 214 -4.66 5.06 5.35
N ALA A 215 -4.91 4.06 6.19
CA ALA A 215 -3.88 3.14 6.67
C ALA A 215 -3.02 2.63 5.51
N LYS A 216 -1.70 2.67 5.69
CA LYS A 216 -0.76 2.09 4.73
C LYS A 216 -0.96 0.58 4.73
N THR A 217 -1.21 0.00 3.55
CA THR A 217 -1.52 -1.43 3.42
C THR A 217 -0.56 -2.15 2.48
N TRP A 218 -0.26 -3.41 2.79
CA TRP A 218 0.53 -4.33 1.97
C TRP A 218 0.13 -5.78 2.26
N GLU A 219 0.58 -6.74 1.44
CA GLU A 219 0.34 -8.17 1.68
C GLU A 219 1.56 -8.81 2.35
N GLU A 220 1.33 -9.66 3.36
CA GLU A 220 2.37 -10.41 4.07
C GLU A 220 1.96 -11.88 4.25
N THR A 221 2.89 -12.82 4.11
CA THR A 221 2.60 -14.25 4.26
C THR A 221 3.09 -14.77 5.61
N ILE A 222 2.16 -15.20 6.47
CA ILE A 222 2.44 -15.70 7.82
C ILE A 222 1.90 -17.12 7.94
N ASN A 223 2.75 -18.09 8.29
CA ASN A 223 2.40 -19.52 8.40
C ASN A 223 1.73 -20.11 7.12
N GLY A 224 2.09 -19.59 5.94
CA GLY A 224 1.54 -20.05 4.66
C GLY A 224 0.20 -19.41 4.25
N GLN A 225 -0.31 -18.47 5.05
CA GLN A 225 -1.53 -17.71 4.77
C GLN A 225 -1.17 -16.26 4.42
N VAL A 226 -1.76 -15.71 3.36
CA VAL A 226 -1.55 -14.31 2.95
C VAL A 226 -2.52 -13.42 3.70
N TYR A 227 -1.97 -12.51 4.50
CA TYR A 227 -2.69 -11.47 5.21
C TYR A 227 -2.55 -10.14 4.46
N LEU A 228 -3.64 -9.38 4.41
CA LEU A 228 -3.57 -7.94 4.19
C LEU A 228 -3.18 -7.30 5.52
N VAL A 229 -2.08 -6.56 5.51
CA VAL A 229 -1.56 -5.85 6.68
C VAL A 229 -1.89 -4.37 6.52
N GLY A 230 -2.50 -3.78 7.54
CA GLY A 230 -2.75 -2.35 7.62
C GLY A 230 -2.05 -1.75 8.83
N GLU A 231 -1.17 -0.78 8.62
CA GLU A 231 -0.60 0.03 9.71
C GLU A 231 -1.58 1.16 10.05
N ILE A 232 -2.27 1.01 11.18
CA ILE A 232 -3.40 1.86 11.58
C ILE A 232 -3.00 3.00 12.51
N SER A 233 -1.86 2.87 13.19
CA SER A 233 -1.31 3.88 14.09
C SER A 233 0.18 3.65 14.23
N LYS A 234 0.92 4.75 14.41
CA LYS A 234 2.34 4.72 14.71
C LYS A 234 2.65 5.83 15.71
N LYS A 235 3.34 5.49 16.79
CA LYS A 235 3.62 6.39 17.91
C LYS A 235 5.10 6.38 18.25
N ALA A 236 5.67 7.54 18.55
CA ALA A 236 6.95 7.63 19.22
C ALA A 236 6.73 7.78 20.73
N LEU A 237 7.38 6.91 21.49
CA LEU A 237 7.29 6.83 22.94
C LEU A 237 8.64 7.18 23.54
N PHE A 238 8.67 8.21 24.40
CA PHE A 238 9.88 8.70 25.03
C PHE A 238 9.84 8.37 26.52
N PRO A 239 10.63 7.38 26.99
CA PRO A 239 10.57 6.92 28.36
C PRO A 239 11.14 7.99 29.32
N GLN A 240 10.35 8.38 30.30
CA GLN A 240 10.65 9.45 31.27
C GLN A 240 11.30 8.93 32.56
N LYS A 241 11.42 7.60 32.72
CA LYS A 241 12.01 6.96 33.91
C LYS A 241 12.62 5.61 33.56
N SER A 242 13.67 5.23 34.28
CA SER A 242 14.31 3.92 34.13
C SER A 242 13.47 2.79 34.76
N GLY A 243 13.66 1.57 34.28
CA GLY A 243 12.98 0.36 34.74
C GLY A 243 12.24 -0.36 33.61
N ASN A 244 11.45 -1.37 33.96
CA ASN A 244 10.56 -2.02 32.99
C ASN A 244 9.28 -1.19 32.86
N LEU A 245 9.12 -0.52 31.72
CA LEU A 245 7.89 0.18 31.37
C LEU A 245 7.05 -0.71 30.47
N THR A 246 5.73 -0.68 30.67
CA THR A 246 4.80 -1.49 29.88
C THR A 246 4.01 -0.60 28.93
N ILE A 247 4.02 -0.95 27.66
CA ILE A 247 3.09 -0.44 26.67
C ILE A 247 1.82 -1.31 26.79
N PRO A 248 0.68 -0.75 27.22
CA PRO A 248 -0.55 -1.51 27.39
C PRO A 248 -1.08 -2.03 26.05
N ALA A 249 -1.98 -3.00 26.12
CA ALA A 249 -2.69 -3.50 24.95
C ALA A 249 -3.53 -2.37 24.32
N LEU A 250 -3.42 -2.20 23.00
CA LEU A 250 -4.34 -1.35 22.26
C LEU A 250 -5.54 -2.18 21.84
N ASN A 251 -6.75 -1.68 22.12
CA ASN A 251 -8.00 -2.30 21.71
C ASN A 251 -8.63 -1.50 20.55
N VAL A 252 -8.98 -2.20 19.48
CA VAL A 252 -9.60 -1.65 18.27
C VAL A 252 -10.86 -2.44 17.97
N GLU A 253 -11.99 -1.77 17.89
CA GLU A 253 -13.23 -2.35 17.39
C GLU A 253 -13.21 -2.31 15.87
N ALA A 254 -13.33 -3.47 15.22
CA ALA A 254 -13.32 -3.61 13.78
C ALA A 254 -14.56 -4.37 13.29
N ILE A 255 -15.10 -3.95 12.15
CA ILE A 255 -16.20 -4.64 11.46
C ILE A 255 -15.59 -5.45 10.33
N LEU A 256 -15.58 -6.78 10.50
CA LEU A 256 -15.03 -7.74 9.53
C LEU A 256 -16.12 -8.21 8.59
N GLN A 257 -15.84 -8.28 7.29
CA GLN A 257 -16.73 -8.91 6.30
C GLN A 257 -16.38 -10.37 6.10
N ILE A 258 -16.93 -11.23 6.95
CA ILE A 258 -16.64 -12.67 6.91
C ILE A 258 -17.51 -13.34 5.83
N PRO A 259 -16.93 -14.07 4.87
CA PRO A 259 -17.71 -14.83 3.92
C PRO A 259 -18.47 -15.94 4.65
N ILE A 260 -19.79 -16.05 4.43
CA ILE A 260 -20.60 -17.12 5.01
C ILE A 260 -20.20 -18.45 4.35
N SER A 261 -19.27 -19.19 4.97
CA SER A 261 -18.88 -20.53 4.53
C SER A 261 -19.63 -21.59 5.34
N ASN A 262 -20.82 -21.98 4.88
CA ASN A 262 -21.45 -23.20 5.35
C ASN A 262 -20.87 -24.40 4.58
N GLY A 263 -20.01 -25.18 5.25
CA GLY A 263 -19.67 -26.58 4.99
C GLY A 263 -19.54 -27.06 3.54
N ASN A 264 -18.28 -27.20 3.07
CA ASN A 264 -17.74 -28.30 2.25
C ASN A 264 -18.59 -29.03 1.18
N ASP A 265 -19.51 -28.37 0.46
CA ASP A 265 -20.03 -28.92 -0.79
C ASP A 265 -20.35 -27.84 -1.84
N PRO A 266 -19.56 -27.73 -2.93
CA PRO A 266 -19.82 -26.82 -4.04
C PRO A 266 -21.15 -27.07 -4.77
N PHE A 267 -21.84 -28.19 -4.49
CA PHE A 267 -23.14 -28.54 -5.06
C PHE A 267 -24.35 -28.20 -4.17
N ASP A 268 -24.16 -27.79 -2.91
CA ASP A 268 -25.26 -27.45 -1.99
C ASP A 268 -25.93 -26.10 -2.36
N PHE A 269 -25.21 -25.25 -3.10
CA PHE A 269 -25.71 -23.99 -3.66
C PHE A 269 -26.93 -24.19 -4.59
N PHE A 270 -26.92 -25.25 -5.41
CA PHE A 270 -28.03 -25.54 -6.32
C PHE A 270 -29.19 -26.28 -5.62
N ASN A 271 -28.92 -27.09 -4.59
CA ASN A 271 -29.98 -27.83 -3.89
C ASN A 271 -30.87 -26.92 -3.02
N LYS A 272 -30.31 -25.88 -2.37
CA LYS A 272 -31.11 -24.92 -1.57
C LYS A 272 -31.97 -23.99 -2.43
N PHE A 273 -31.54 -23.67 -3.65
CA PHE A 273 -32.30 -22.83 -4.58
C PHE A 273 -33.60 -23.49 -5.08
N PHE A 274 -33.68 -24.83 -5.12
CA PHE A 274 -34.81 -25.56 -5.70
C PHE A 274 -35.75 -26.24 -4.67
N ASN A 275 -35.36 -26.34 -3.40
CA ASN A 275 -36.14 -27.10 -2.38
C ASN A 275 -36.88 -26.27 -1.32
N ASP A 276 -36.74 -24.94 -1.27
CA ASP A 276 -37.51 -24.10 -0.32
C ASP A 276 -38.24 -22.95 -1.05
N PRO A 277 -39.56 -23.04 -1.31
CA PRO A 277 -40.25 -22.08 -2.16
C PRO A 277 -40.78 -20.83 -1.44
N PHE A 278 -40.73 -20.72 -0.10
CA PHE A 278 -41.36 -19.60 0.62
C PHE A 278 -40.69 -19.17 1.96
N GLY A 279 -39.49 -19.64 2.30
CA GLY A 279 -38.95 -19.51 3.67
C GLY A 279 -37.72 -18.62 3.91
N THR A 280 -36.77 -18.50 2.99
CA THR A 280 -35.52 -17.75 3.24
C THR A 280 -34.97 -17.09 1.97
N ASP A 281 -34.51 -15.85 2.14
CA ASP A 281 -34.04 -14.94 1.10
C ASP A 281 -32.92 -15.59 0.24
N PRO A 282 -33.08 -15.72 -1.10
CA PRO A 282 -32.12 -16.39 -1.99
C PRO A 282 -30.74 -15.69 -2.07
N PHE A 283 -30.56 -14.56 -1.39
CA PHE A 283 -29.29 -13.85 -1.26
C PHE A 283 -28.54 -14.11 0.06
N GLN A 284 -29.10 -14.86 1.01
CA GLN A 284 -28.39 -15.19 2.26
C GLN A 284 -27.19 -16.16 2.06
N GLY A 285 -27.08 -16.80 0.89
CA GLY A 285 -25.95 -17.64 0.52
C GLY A 285 -24.75 -16.91 -0.11
N PHE A 286 -24.87 -15.60 -0.38
CA PHE A 286 -23.80 -14.75 -0.93
C PHE A 286 -23.56 -13.48 -0.11
N GLY A 287 -23.97 -13.48 1.16
CA GLY A 287 -23.61 -12.42 2.09
C GLY A 287 -22.18 -12.63 2.61
N SER A 288 -21.40 -11.56 2.65
CA SER A 288 -20.52 -11.40 3.82
C SER A 288 -21.42 -11.06 4.99
N ARG A 289 -21.22 -11.72 6.14
CA ARG A 289 -21.79 -11.23 7.38
C ARG A 289 -20.80 -10.23 7.96
N GLU A 290 -21.31 -9.08 8.38
CA GLU A 290 -20.54 -8.16 9.19
C GLU A 290 -20.46 -8.74 10.60
N GLU A 291 -19.23 -8.92 11.07
CA GLU A 291 -18.96 -9.35 12.44
C GLU A 291 -18.12 -8.27 13.11
N GLU A 292 -18.67 -7.68 14.17
CA GLU A 292 -17.92 -6.83 15.07
C GLU A 292 -16.94 -7.68 15.88
N ARG A 293 -15.66 -7.33 15.80
CA ARG A 293 -14.60 -7.93 16.62
C ARG A 293 -13.76 -6.85 17.27
N THR A 294 -13.48 -7.04 18.56
CA THR A 294 -12.42 -6.31 19.25
C THR A 294 -11.09 -7.01 18.97
N LEU A 295 -10.20 -6.32 18.27
CA LEU A 295 -8.82 -6.73 18.05
C LEU A 295 -7.95 -6.07 19.13
N SER A 296 -7.10 -6.87 19.76
CA SER A 296 -6.23 -6.39 20.84
C SER A 296 -4.78 -6.75 20.56
N THR A 297 -3.85 -5.83 20.82
CA THR A 297 -2.43 -6.18 20.85
C THR A 297 -2.06 -6.84 22.17
N ALA A 298 -0.97 -7.60 22.19
CA ALA A 298 -0.34 -7.97 23.45
C ALA A 298 0.32 -6.74 24.10
N PRO A 299 0.35 -6.65 25.44
CA PRO A 299 1.17 -5.65 26.11
C PRO A 299 2.66 -5.94 25.88
N ILE A 300 3.46 -4.89 25.77
CA ILE A 300 4.90 -5.00 25.49
C ILE A 300 5.67 -4.42 26.67
N GLU A 301 6.67 -5.15 27.14
CA GLU A 301 7.64 -4.62 28.11
C GLU A 301 8.85 -3.99 27.39
N ILE A 302 9.18 -2.77 27.77
CA ILE A 302 10.36 -2.02 27.35
C ILE A 302 11.29 -1.88 28.55
N LEU A 303 12.52 -2.39 28.42
CA LEU A 303 13.57 -2.23 29.44
C LEU A 303 14.26 -0.88 29.23
N VAL A 304 14.04 0.05 30.15
CA VAL A 304 14.64 1.39 30.12
C VAL A 304 15.84 1.44 31.08
N LYS A 305 17.03 1.61 30.51
CA LYS A 305 18.28 1.79 31.25
C LYS A 305 18.39 3.23 31.75
N PRO A 306 18.88 3.46 32.99
CA PRO A 306 19.23 4.81 33.43
C PRO A 306 20.38 5.35 32.58
N LEU A 307 20.45 6.68 32.46
CA LEU A 307 21.63 7.34 31.92
C LEU A 307 22.79 7.20 32.91
N PRO A 308 24.05 7.02 32.45
CA PRO A 308 25.20 6.91 33.35
C PRO A 308 25.41 8.21 34.14
N GLU A 309 25.55 8.12 35.46
CA GLU A 309 25.92 9.30 36.28
C GLU A 309 27.40 9.69 36.08
N GLU A 310 28.25 8.71 35.72
CA GLU A 310 29.68 8.94 35.48
C GLU A 310 29.89 9.58 34.11
N GLY A 311 30.56 10.74 34.10
CA GLY A 311 30.87 11.48 32.87
C GLY A 311 29.73 12.35 32.35
N ARG A 312 28.64 12.55 33.11
CA ARG A 312 27.58 13.51 32.76
C ARG A 312 28.09 14.95 32.88
N PRO A 313 28.15 15.73 31.79
CA PRO A 313 28.55 17.14 31.83
C PRO A 313 27.53 18.01 32.58
N GLU A 314 27.96 19.19 33.06
CA GLU A 314 27.04 20.17 33.67
C GLU A 314 26.10 20.79 32.62
N SER A 315 26.54 20.90 31.37
CA SER A 315 25.78 21.38 30.20
C SER A 315 24.82 20.34 29.59
N PHE A 316 24.46 19.30 30.34
CA PHE A 316 23.57 18.24 29.86
C PHE A 316 22.09 18.62 30.07
N ASP A 317 21.43 19.05 29.00
CA ASP A 317 20.05 19.55 29.01
C ASP A 317 19.02 18.49 28.55
N ASN A 318 19.15 17.27 29.09
CA ASN A 318 18.30 16.13 28.75
C ASN A 318 18.30 15.71 27.27
N ALA A 319 19.30 16.11 26.48
CA ALA A 319 19.45 15.70 25.09
C ALA A 319 19.95 14.25 24.97
N VAL A 320 19.16 13.38 24.34
CA VAL A 320 19.44 11.95 24.13
C VAL A 320 19.21 11.60 22.66
N GLY A 321 20.30 11.29 21.96
CA GLY A 321 20.26 11.10 20.51
C GLY A 321 21.61 11.28 19.84
N ASP A 322 21.59 11.59 18.56
CA ASP A 322 22.74 11.99 17.76
C ASP A 322 22.44 13.35 17.14
N PHE A 323 23.23 14.37 17.51
CA PHE A 323 22.91 15.76 17.22
C PHE A 323 24.12 16.54 16.69
N GLU A 324 23.83 17.47 15.78
CA GLU A 324 24.70 18.56 15.38
C GLU A 324 24.10 19.87 15.90
N VAL A 325 24.94 20.75 16.44
CA VAL A 325 24.47 22.00 17.07
C VAL A 325 25.20 23.18 16.47
N ASP A 326 24.41 24.18 16.08
CA ASP A 326 24.89 25.45 15.55
C ASP A 326 24.39 26.62 16.40
N ILE A 327 25.13 27.73 16.38
CA ILE A 327 24.77 28.95 17.08
C ILE A 327 24.95 30.17 16.17
N ASP A 328 23.94 31.04 16.13
CA ASP A 328 23.99 32.28 15.35
C ASP A 328 23.49 33.49 16.14
N LEU A 329 24.05 34.65 15.82
CA LEU A 329 23.68 35.94 16.42
C LEU A 329 23.20 36.88 15.32
N SER A 330 21.95 37.35 15.45
CA SER A 330 21.30 38.12 14.38
C SER A 330 22.01 39.43 14.04
N LYS A 331 22.73 40.04 15.00
CA LYS A 331 23.53 41.26 14.80
C LYS A 331 24.78 41.27 15.69
N LYS A 332 25.94 41.54 15.08
CA LYS A 332 27.22 41.76 15.80
C LYS A 332 27.42 43.20 16.28
N ARG A 333 26.52 44.11 15.90
CA ARG A 333 26.55 45.53 16.29
C ARG A 333 25.15 46.06 16.53
N CYS A 334 24.93 46.76 17.63
CA CYS A 334 23.63 47.34 17.98
C CYS A 334 23.78 48.60 18.84
N LEU A 335 22.66 49.23 19.18
CA LEU A 335 22.57 50.27 20.19
C LEU A 335 22.10 49.69 21.54
N THR A 336 22.35 50.41 22.63
CA THR A 336 21.76 50.06 23.93
C THR A 336 20.23 50.13 23.87
N GLY A 337 19.55 49.12 24.39
CA GLY A 337 18.10 48.96 24.35
C GLY A 337 17.56 48.23 23.11
N ASP A 338 18.41 47.95 22.11
CA ASP A 338 18.03 47.12 20.96
C ASP A 338 17.86 45.66 21.38
N GLY A 339 16.82 45.00 20.87
CA GLY A 339 16.69 43.54 20.93
C GLY A 339 17.56 42.86 19.88
N ILE A 340 18.35 41.88 20.32
CA ILE A 340 19.16 41.00 19.47
C ILE A 340 18.71 39.57 19.72
N THR A 341 18.67 38.76 18.67
CA THR A 341 18.30 37.35 18.77
C THR A 341 19.56 36.51 18.68
N LEU A 342 19.73 35.61 19.65
CA LEU A 342 20.70 34.52 19.61
C LEU A 342 19.92 33.23 19.38
N LYS A 343 20.26 32.51 18.33
CA LYS A 343 19.60 31.28 17.94
C LYS A 343 20.55 30.12 18.17
N ILE A 344 20.11 29.11 18.92
CA ILE A 344 20.77 27.81 19.00
C ILE A 344 19.90 26.82 18.22
N THR A 345 20.49 26.14 17.24
CA THR A 345 19.81 25.17 16.40
C THR A 345 20.38 23.79 16.69
N VAL A 346 19.55 22.87 17.17
CA VAL A 346 19.89 21.46 17.40
C VAL A 346 19.24 20.64 16.30
N ASP A 347 20.04 20.03 15.43
CA ASP A 347 19.59 19.16 14.35
C ASP A 347 20.02 17.72 14.60
N GLY A 348 19.16 16.75 14.31
CA GLY A 348 19.55 15.35 14.36
C GLY A 348 18.42 14.38 14.69
N GLN A 349 18.76 13.28 15.36
CA GLN A 349 17.84 12.19 15.68
C GLN A 349 17.82 11.92 17.18
N GLY A 350 16.63 11.85 17.77
CA GLY A 350 16.48 11.58 19.20
C GLY A 350 15.29 12.29 19.81
N ASN A 351 15.45 12.73 21.06
CA ASN A 351 14.39 13.36 21.84
C ASN A 351 14.32 14.89 21.71
N LEU A 352 14.45 15.41 20.49
CA LEU A 352 14.46 16.86 20.20
C LEU A 352 13.41 17.64 20.99
N MET A 353 12.16 17.18 20.99
CA MET A 353 11.03 17.85 21.65
C MET A 353 11.13 17.92 23.19
N LEU A 354 12.04 17.15 23.79
CA LEU A 354 12.26 17.07 25.24
C LEU A 354 13.61 17.65 25.68
N ILE A 355 14.39 18.23 24.76
CA ILE A 355 15.64 18.91 25.10
C ILE A 355 15.30 20.21 25.84
N ASP A 356 15.86 20.39 27.02
CA ASP A 356 15.67 21.63 27.78
C ASP A 356 16.45 22.78 27.14
N ALA A 357 15.97 24.01 27.34
CA ALA A 357 16.66 25.20 26.86
C ALA A 357 18.02 25.37 27.58
N PRO A 358 19.15 25.47 26.86
CA PRO A 358 20.46 25.63 27.49
C PRO A 358 20.56 26.88 28.36
N ASP A 359 21.06 26.76 29.59
CA ASP A 359 21.27 27.92 30.46
C ASP A 359 22.51 28.70 30.00
N LEU A 360 22.30 29.93 29.52
CA LEU A 360 23.36 30.75 28.94
C LEU A 360 23.82 31.83 29.91
N GLU A 361 25.07 31.73 30.37
CA GLU A 361 25.70 32.83 31.08
C GLU A 361 26.07 33.97 30.11
N VAL A 362 25.55 35.18 30.37
CA VAL A 362 25.85 36.38 29.59
C VAL A 362 26.61 37.42 30.43
N PRO A 363 27.50 38.24 29.82
CA PRO A 363 28.22 39.29 30.54
C PRO A 363 27.29 40.32 31.19
N ALA A 364 27.76 40.88 32.31
CA ALA A 364 27.05 41.96 32.99
C ALA A 364 26.79 43.16 32.07
N GLY A 365 25.57 43.68 32.08
CA GLY A 365 25.13 44.77 31.18
C GLY A 365 24.36 44.28 29.96
N ILE A 366 24.16 42.97 29.80
CA ILE A 366 23.21 42.38 28.86
C ILE A 366 22.14 41.66 29.66
N LYS A 367 20.88 41.91 29.33
CA LYS A 367 19.74 41.20 29.88
C LYS A 367 19.33 40.08 28.92
N LEU A 368 19.37 38.84 29.40
CA LEU A 368 18.89 37.65 28.71
C LEU A 368 17.43 37.39 29.08
N TYR A 369 16.64 36.96 28.11
CA TYR A 369 15.27 36.52 28.27
C TYR A 369 15.14 35.05 27.86
N ASP A 370 14.14 34.36 28.42
CA ASP A 370 13.83 32.98 28.09
C ASP A 370 13.57 32.83 26.58
N PRO A 371 13.98 31.70 25.97
CA PRO A 371 13.91 31.53 24.54
C PRO A 371 12.50 31.17 24.08
N ASP A 372 12.17 31.59 22.86
CA ASP A 372 11.07 31.00 22.10
C ASP A 372 11.58 29.69 21.46
N ILE A 373 10.77 28.62 21.53
CA ILE A 373 11.14 27.28 21.01
C ILE A 373 10.33 26.98 19.76
N THR A 374 11.01 26.58 18.69
CA THR A 374 10.39 26.13 17.43
C THR A 374 10.90 24.74 17.06
N ASP A 375 9.99 23.82 16.79
CA ASP A 375 10.29 22.44 16.45
C ASP A 375 9.83 22.11 15.00
N ASP A 376 10.71 21.51 14.20
CA ASP A 376 10.40 20.92 12.89
C ASP A 376 10.82 19.44 12.90
N ILE A 377 9.86 18.56 13.21
CA ILE A 377 10.09 17.13 13.45
C ILE A 377 9.42 16.30 12.37
N TYR A 378 10.14 15.31 11.85
CA TYR A 378 9.66 14.40 10.81
C TYR A 378 10.17 12.96 11.03
N GLU A 379 9.46 12.01 10.43
CA GLU A 379 9.86 10.60 10.45
C GLU A 379 10.81 10.29 9.29
N ASN A 380 11.86 9.50 9.55
CA ASN A 380 12.73 8.95 8.52
C ASN A 380 12.95 7.43 8.71
N ALA A 381 13.78 6.81 7.86
CA ALA A 381 14.04 5.37 7.91
C ALA A 381 14.75 4.87 9.19
N TYR A 382 15.32 5.79 9.99
CA TYR A 382 16.13 5.51 11.18
C TYR A 382 15.43 5.92 12.49
N GLY A 383 14.28 6.61 12.41
CA GLY A 383 13.49 7.01 13.57
C GLY A 383 12.87 8.39 13.41
N LEU A 384 12.78 9.12 14.53
CA LEU A 384 12.41 10.53 14.55
C LEU A 384 13.64 11.41 14.36
N ALA A 385 13.55 12.33 13.41
CA ALA A 385 14.57 13.30 13.08
C ALA A 385 13.96 14.70 13.00
N GLY A 386 14.80 15.71 13.06
CA GLY A 386 14.33 17.08 12.88
C GLY A 386 15.28 18.10 13.46
N THR A 387 14.72 19.28 13.66
CA THR A 387 15.42 20.43 14.17
C THR A 387 14.62 21.05 15.31
N ARG A 388 15.29 21.39 16.42
CA ARG A 388 14.77 22.24 17.48
C ARG A 388 15.58 23.53 17.53
N GLU A 389 14.90 24.66 17.44
CA GLU A 389 15.49 26.00 17.54
C GLU A 389 15.13 26.67 18.86
N PHE A 390 16.12 27.20 19.56
CA PHE A 390 15.96 28.06 20.74
C PHE A 390 16.34 29.50 20.37
N GLU A 391 15.37 30.42 20.39
CA GLU A 391 15.58 31.83 20.07
C GLU A 391 15.58 32.70 21.33
N TYR A 392 16.77 33.03 21.82
CA TYR A 392 16.96 33.91 22.97
C TYR A 392 16.95 35.39 22.57
N LEU A 393 16.23 36.20 23.33
CA LEU A 393 16.27 37.66 23.20
C LEU A 393 17.32 38.25 24.18
N LEU A 394 18.32 38.94 23.63
CA LEU A 394 19.31 39.71 24.37
C LEU A 394 19.06 41.20 24.23
N VAL A 395 19.08 41.92 25.35
CA VAL A 395 18.93 43.38 25.39
C VAL A 395 20.13 44.00 26.11
N PRO A 396 21.08 44.62 25.39
CA PRO A 396 22.21 45.31 25.99
C PRO A 396 21.78 46.63 26.65
N GLU A 397 22.10 46.81 27.93
CA GLU A 397 21.75 47.99 28.71
C GLU A 397 22.91 49.01 28.77
N VAL A 398 24.14 48.54 28.66
CA VAL A 398 25.36 49.36 28.79
C VAL A 398 26.15 49.34 27.49
N PRO A 399 26.66 50.49 26.98
CA PRO A 399 27.48 50.50 25.78
C PRO A 399 28.88 49.93 26.07
N GLY A 400 29.42 49.15 25.13
CA GLY A 400 30.69 48.44 25.29
C GLY A 400 30.95 47.42 24.20
N GLU A 401 32.07 46.73 24.30
CA GLU A 401 32.35 45.52 23.52
C GLU A 401 32.18 44.32 24.46
N TYR A 402 31.35 43.36 24.03
CA TYR A 402 31.02 42.16 24.78
C TYR A 402 31.49 40.92 24.02
N THR A 403 31.88 39.90 24.77
CA THR A 403 32.14 38.57 24.26
C THR A 403 31.07 37.66 24.83
N LEU A 404 30.27 37.06 23.96
CA LEU A 404 29.23 36.08 24.28
C LEU A 404 29.83 34.68 24.14
N GLY A 405 29.59 33.80 25.12
CA GLY A 405 30.22 32.48 25.18
C GLY A 405 31.73 32.52 25.51
N PRO A 406 32.47 31.41 25.28
CA PRO A 406 31.98 30.16 24.69
C PRO A 406 30.97 29.47 25.61
N TRP A 407 30.03 28.73 25.02
CA TRP A 407 29.10 27.88 25.75
C TRP A 407 29.34 26.43 25.37
N GLU A 408 28.89 25.51 26.21
CA GLU A 408 28.97 24.08 25.91
C GLU A 408 27.56 23.54 25.74
N PHE A 409 27.37 22.65 24.78
CA PHE A 409 26.16 21.86 24.63
C PHE A 409 26.52 20.38 24.69
N SER A 410 25.81 19.62 25.53
CA SER A 410 26.09 18.20 25.73
C SER A 410 24.85 17.33 25.51
N TRP A 411 25.03 16.16 24.91
CA TRP A 411 24.00 15.15 24.74
C TRP A 411 24.54 13.75 25.07
N PHE A 412 23.64 12.82 25.32
CA PHE A 412 23.97 11.41 25.48
C PHE A 412 23.69 10.67 24.18
N ASN A 413 24.71 10.03 23.61
CA ASN A 413 24.58 9.20 22.42
C ASN A 413 24.27 7.74 22.81
N PRO A 414 23.05 7.23 22.54
CA PRO A 414 22.67 5.86 22.92
C PRO A 414 23.44 4.78 22.17
N GLU A 415 23.94 5.06 20.96
CA GLU A 415 24.71 4.10 20.17
C GLU A 415 26.11 3.89 20.74
N THR A 416 26.78 4.97 21.15
CA THR A 416 28.11 4.90 21.75
C THR A 416 28.05 4.66 23.27
N GLY A 417 26.91 4.94 23.89
CA GLY A 417 26.66 4.83 25.33
C GLY A 417 27.45 5.85 26.14
N ARG A 418 27.74 7.03 25.57
CA ARG A 418 28.59 8.07 26.16
C ARG A 418 27.99 9.45 25.96
N TYR A 419 28.40 10.38 26.82
CA TYR A 419 28.15 11.80 26.63
C TYR A 419 29.09 12.38 25.59
N GLU A 420 28.53 13.20 24.71
CA GLU A 420 29.24 14.00 23.71
C GLU A 420 28.98 15.47 24.02
N THR A 421 30.01 16.30 23.85
CA THR A 421 29.97 17.73 24.17
C THR A 421 30.59 18.50 23.01
N VAL A 422 29.92 19.56 22.59
CA VAL A 422 30.41 20.52 21.60
C VAL A 422 30.56 21.88 22.24
N GLU A 423 31.68 22.54 21.97
CA GLU A 423 31.92 23.94 22.35
C GLU A 423 31.32 24.84 21.26
N LEU A 424 30.42 25.73 21.65
CA LEU A 424 29.79 26.72 20.79
C LEU A 424 30.68 27.98 20.74
N ASP A 425 31.01 28.40 19.52
CA ASP A 425 31.98 29.47 19.27
C ASP A 425 31.62 30.79 19.99
N ALA A 426 32.65 31.41 20.59
CA ALA A 426 32.50 32.72 21.21
C ALA A 426 32.26 33.81 20.14
N MET A 427 31.35 34.75 20.44
CA MET A 427 30.93 35.81 19.52
C MET A 427 31.17 37.20 20.07
N GLU A 428 31.70 38.10 19.24
CA GLU A 428 31.87 39.52 19.58
C GLU A 428 30.61 40.34 19.27
N LEU A 429 30.12 41.08 20.27
CA LEU A 429 29.02 42.04 20.14
C LEU A 429 29.50 43.46 20.49
N LYS A 430 29.35 44.39 19.55
CA LYS A 430 29.68 45.82 19.78
C LYS A 430 28.42 46.66 20.00
N VAL A 431 28.28 47.23 21.19
CA VAL A 431 27.11 48.00 21.61
C VAL A 431 27.48 49.47 21.71
N ALA A 432 26.94 50.27 20.80
CA ALA A 432 27.07 51.72 20.87
C ALA A 432 25.97 52.33 21.76
N LYS A 433 26.20 53.53 22.28
CA LYS A 433 25.23 54.23 23.13
C LYS A 433 23.98 54.55 22.31
N GLY A 434 22.84 54.00 22.72
CA GLY A 434 21.53 54.33 22.18
C GLY A 434 21.05 55.69 22.65
N SER A 435 20.27 56.36 21.80
CA SER A 435 19.56 57.58 22.19
C SER A 435 18.40 57.16 23.08
N GLY A 436 18.55 57.26 24.40
CA GLY A 436 17.59 56.78 25.38
C GLY A 436 16.14 57.19 25.07
N SER A 437 15.37 56.22 24.59
CA SER A 437 13.91 56.19 24.58
C SER A 437 13.53 54.76 24.95
N GLY A 438 12.79 54.61 26.05
CA GLY A 438 12.35 53.31 26.57
C GLY A 438 11.39 52.57 25.62
N PRO A 439 11.00 51.34 25.97
CA PRO A 439 10.20 50.49 25.12
C PRO A 439 8.76 51.03 25.07
N GLY A 440 8.33 51.47 23.89
CA GLY A 440 6.98 51.93 23.65
C GLY A 440 6.97 53.29 22.97
N SER A 441 7.33 53.33 21.69
CA SER A 441 6.93 54.32 20.67
C SER A 441 7.82 54.09 19.46
N ASN A 442 7.39 53.26 18.50
CA ASN A 442 7.66 53.42 17.06
C ASN A 442 7.07 52.24 16.28
N VAL A 443 5.74 52.14 16.32
CA VAL A 443 4.95 51.40 15.30
C VAL A 443 4.48 52.38 14.19
N SER A 444 5.00 53.61 14.17
CA SER A 444 4.52 54.67 13.25
C SER A 444 5.57 55.17 12.25
N GLU A 445 6.73 54.51 12.13
CA GLU A 445 7.82 54.96 11.25
C GLU A 445 8.32 53.89 10.26
N LEU A 446 7.52 52.85 10.02
CA LEU A 446 7.72 51.88 8.93
C LEU A 446 6.82 52.14 7.70
N GLU A 447 6.03 53.23 7.68
CA GLU A 447 5.12 53.52 6.55
C GLU A 447 5.45 54.77 5.72
N GLN A 448 6.53 55.50 6.01
CA GLN A 448 6.83 56.75 5.27
C GLN A 448 8.29 56.98 4.85
N ASP A 449 9.05 55.92 4.55
CA ASP A 449 10.34 56.07 3.84
C ASP A 449 10.39 55.29 2.52
N ILE A 450 9.46 55.62 1.63
CA ILE A 450 9.57 55.33 0.20
C ILE A 450 9.58 56.65 -0.56
N ARG A 451 10.67 57.41 -0.45
CA ARG A 451 11.03 58.39 -1.49
C ARG A 451 12.48 58.24 -1.95
N TYR A 452 12.56 57.64 -3.13
CA TYR A 452 13.35 58.10 -4.27
C TYR A 452 14.85 58.33 -4.03
N ILE A 453 15.63 57.26 -4.21
CA ILE A 453 17.02 57.35 -4.61
C ILE A 453 17.09 57.06 -6.11
N SER A 454 17.54 58.07 -6.86
CA SER A 454 17.83 58.01 -8.29
C SER A 454 19.05 57.12 -8.59
N GLU A 455 18.83 56.20 -9.52
CA GLU A 455 19.74 55.54 -10.46
C GLU A 455 21.24 55.46 -10.12
N LYS A 456 21.63 54.30 -9.59
CA LYS A 456 22.86 53.64 -10.04
C LYS A 456 22.52 52.25 -10.57
N ASN A 457 22.81 52.05 -11.85
CA ASN A 457 22.59 50.84 -12.64
C ASN A 457 22.77 49.54 -11.85
N PRO A 458 21.70 48.76 -11.61
CA PRO A 458 21.87 47.37 -11.21
C PRO A 458 22.40 46.61 -12.42
N ARG A 459 23.55 45.96 -12.27
CA ARG A 459 23.94 44.88 -13.18
C ARG A 459 22.79 43.87 -13.15
N LYS A 460 22.10 43.71 -14.29
CA LYS A 460 21.01 42.76 -14.46
C LYS A 460 21.48 41.37 -14.04
N THR A 461 20.98 40.87 -12.93
CA THR A 461 21.16 39.48 -12.50
C THR A 461 20.53 38.57 -13.55
N LEU A 462 21.25 37.51 -13.95
CA LEU A 462 20.90 36.55 -15.03
C LEU A 462 19.45 36.04 -14.99
N MET A 463 18.80 36.06 -13.82
CA MET A 463 17.45 35.55 -13.61
C MET A 463 16.35 36.44 -14.24
N GLN A 464 16.51 37.77 -14.27
CA GLN A 464 15.49 38.66 -14.88
C GLN A 464 15.52 38.67 -16.41
N GLN A 465 16.63 38.23 -17.02
CA GLN A 465 16.75 38.13 -18.47
C GLN A 465 16.17 36.80 -19.02
N PHE A 466 15.95 35.81 -18.16
CA PHE A 466 15.43 34.49 -18.54
C PHE A 466 13.90 34.44 -18.60
N VAL A 467 13.22 35.08 -17.65
CA VAL A 467 11.74 35.05 -17.47
C VAL A 467 10.97 35.75 -18.61
N PHE A 468 11.65 36.50 -19.48
CA PHE A 468 11.06 37.12 -20.68
C PHE A 468 11.76 36.74 -21.98
N SER A 469 12.57 35.67 -21.97
CA SER A 469 13.27 35.19 -23.16
C SER A 469 12.42 34.18 -23.95
N ASN A 470 12.60 34.12 -25.28
CA ASN A 470 11.91 33.17 -26.15
C ASN A 470 11.94 31.69 -25.70
N PRO A 471 13.01 31.12 -25.10
CA PRO A 471 13.00 29.74 -24.64
C PRO A 471 12.06 29.47 -23.45
N PHE A 472 11.78 30.48 -22.61
CA PHE A 472 10.84 30.33 -21.50
C PHE A 472 9.40 30.09 -22.00
N TRP A 473 8.97 30.87 -23.00
CA TRP A 473 7.65 30.67 -23.63
C TRP A 473 7.56 29.36 -24.43
N LEU A 474 8.66 28.89 -25.03
CA LEU A 474 8.69 27.59 -25.70
C LEU A 474 8.47 26.42 -24.73
N PHE A 475 9.03 26.50 -23.52
CA PHE A 475 8.83 25.47 -22.50
C PHE A 475 7.35 25.32 -22.11
N PHE A 476 6.66 26.44 -21.87
CA PHE A 476 5.22 26.42 -21.60
C PHE A 476 4.39 25.96 -22.79
N ALA A 477 4.77 26.30 -24.02
CA ALA A 477 4.10 25.81 -25.22
C ALA A 477 4.20 24.28 -25.37
N VAL A 478 5.34 23.68 -25.00
CA VAL A 478 5.53 22.21 -25.01
C VAL A 478 4.66 21.53 -23.94
N ILE A 479 4.53 22.12 -22.75
CA ILE A 479 3.64 21.60 -21.69
C ILE A 479 2.18 21.60 -22.16
N TRP A 480 1.72 22.70 -22.76
CA TRP A 480 0.37 22.78 -23.32
C TRP A 480 0.14 21.77 -24.44
N LEU A 481 1.12 21.57 -25.33
CA LEU A 481 1.04 20.56 -26.38
C LEU A 481 0.90 19.14 -25.80
N ALA A 482 1.68 18.81 -24.77
CA ALA A 482 1.60 17.52 -24.08
C ALA A 482 0.21 17.30 -23.43
N PHE A 483 -0.37 18.33 -22.79
CA PHE A 483 -1.71 18.27 -22.22
C PHE A 483 -2.78 17.94 -23.28
N PHE A 484 -2.74 18.59 -24.45
CA PHE A 484 -3.69 18.31 -25.54
C PHE A 484 -3.50 16.92 -26.16
N ILE A 485 -2.26 16.43 -26.25
CA ILE A 485 -1.96 15.06 -26.71
C ILE A 485 -2.56 14.05 -25.73
N ILE A 486 -2.38 14.24 -24.42
CA ILE A 486 -2.96 13.37 -23.39
C ILE A 486 -4.50 13.36 -23.48
N LEU A 487 -5.13 14.53 -23.60
CA LEU A 487 -6.58 14.62 -23.77
C LEU A 487 -7.08 13.90 -25.04
N TYR A 488 -6.34 14.00 -26.15
CA TYR A 488 -6.65 13.28 -27.38
C TYR A 488 -6.56 11.75 -27.18
N PHE A 489 -5.51 11.25 -26.53
CA PHE A 489 -5.37 9.83 -26.23
C PHE A 489 -6.42 9.32 -25.22
N MET A 490 -6.77 10.11 -24.22
CA MET A 490 -7.86 9.78 -23.29
C MET A 490 -9.20 9.66 -24.02
N ARG A 491 -9.54 10.61 -24.89
CA ARG A 491 -10.78 10.52 -25.71
C ARG A 491 -10.77 9.31 -26.64
N LYS A 492 -9.60 8.97 -27.19
CA LYS A 492 -9.44 7.76 -28.02
C LYS A 492 -9.62 6.48 -27.19
N HIS A 493 -9.04 6.41 -26.00
CA HIS A 493 -9.21 5.28 -25.07
C HIS A 493 -10.65 5.11 -24.58
N ILE A 494 -11.37 6.20 -24.33
CA ILE A 494 -12.79 6.15 -23.94
C ILE A 494 -13.65 5.58 -25.08
N LYS A 495 -13.42 5.97 -26.34
CA LYS A 495 -14.14 5.38 -27.50
C LYS A 495 -13.87 3.89 -27.70
N LEU A 496 -12.68 3.41 -27.37
CA LEU A 496 -12.32 1.99 -27.49
C LEU A 496 -13.03 1.10 -26.45
N ARG A 497 -13.41 1.63 -25.28
CA ARG A 497 -14.14 0.87 -24.23
C ARG A 497 -15.59 0.57 -24.61
N ASN A 498 -16.25 1.41 -25.40
CA ASN A 498 -17.63 1.14 -25.87
C ASN A 498 -17.74 -0.11 -26.75
N ASN A 499 -16.66 -0.52 -27.43
CA ASN A 499 -16.64 -1.75 -28.22
C ASN A 499 -16.64 -3.03 -27.37
N LEU A 500 -16.23 -2.97 -26.10
CA LEU A 500 -16.25 -4.15 -25.21
C LEU A 500 -17.68 -4.53 -24.82
N THR A 501 -18.56 -3.54 -24.61
CA THR A 501 -19.97 -3.78 -24.29
C THR A 501 -20.70 -4.41 -25.48
N GLU A 502 -20.53 -3.85 -26.69
CA GLU A 502 -21.07 -4.46 -27.92
C GLU A 502 -20.49 -5.86 -28.19
N PHE A 503 -19.20 -6.08 -27.93
CA PHE A 503 -18.57 -7.39 -28.14
C PHE A 503 -19.09 -8.44 -27.15
N LYS A 504 -19.28 -8.07 -25.87
CA LYS A 504 -19.90 -8.94 -24.84
C LYS A 504 -21.34 -9.30 -25.22
N MET A 505 -22.13 -8.31 -25.67
CA MET A 505 -23.51 -8.52 -26.15
C MET A 505 -23.57 -9.50 -27.34
N ARG A 506 -22.67 -9.36 -28.33
CA ARG A 506 -22.64 -10.29 -29.48
C ARG A 506 -22.26 -11.72 -29.07
N MET A 507 -21.40 -11.89 -28.05
CA MET A 507 -21.02 -13.21 -27.55
C MET A 507 -22.16 -13.88 -26.76
N ALA A 508 -22.86 -13.14 -25.91
CA ALA A 508 -23.98 -13.66 -25.15
C ALA A 508 -25.20 -14.00 -26.04
N LEU A 509 -25.47 -13.23 -27.09
CA LEU A 509 -26.47 -13.56 -28.10
C LEU A 509 -26.15 -14.86 -28.86
N ARG A 510 -24.85 -15.14 -29.07
CA ARG A 510 -24.37 -16.42 -29.63
C ARG A 510 -24.63 -17.58 -28.66
N VAL A 511 -24.52 -17.35 -27.35
CA VAL A 511 -24.82 -18.33 -26.30
C VAL A 511 -26.33 -18.60 -26.21
N ALA A 512 -27.16 -17.56 -26.21
CA ALA A 512 -28.63 -17.69 -26.24
C ALA A 512 -29.10 -18.49 -27.47
N LYS A 513 -28.53 -18.21 -28.65
CA LYS A 513 -28.82 -18.97 -29.89
C LYS A 513 -28.40 -20.44 -29.80
N ASN A 514 -27.29 -20.74 -29.13
CA ASN A 514 -26.85 -22.12 -28.92
C ASN A 514 -27.75 -22.87 -27.93
N ARG A 515 -28.29 -22.19 -26.91
CA ARG A 515 -29.27 -22.77 -25.98
C ARG A 515 -30.63 -23.00 -26.63
N LEU A 516 -31.14 -22.07 -27.44
CA LEU A 516 -32.32 -22.30 -28.27
C LEU A 516 -32.16 -23.53 -29.18
N LYS A 517 -30.98 -23.73 -29.77
CA LYS A 517 -30.70 -24.96 -30.55
C LYS A 517 -30.74 -26.23 -29.70
N LYS A 518 -30.37 -26.17 -28.42
CA LYS A 518 -30.48 -27.30 -27.48
C LYS A 518 -31.93 -27.54 -27.09
N ALA A 519 -32.71 -26.51 -26.77
CA ALA A 519 -34.15 -26.62 -26.55
C ALA A 519 -34.85 -27.25 -27.77
N ALA A 520 -34.49 -26.85 -28.99
CA ALA A 520 -35.02 -27.46 -30.22
C ALA A 520 -34.65 -28.94 -30.41
N ARG A 521 -33.58 -29.43 -29.76
CA ARG A 521 -33.23 -30.87 -29.74
C ARG A 521 -34.06 -31.58 -28.67
N PHE A 522 -34.15 -31.03 -27.46
CA PHE A 522 -34.95 -31.60 -26.38
C PHE A 522 -36.44 -31.70 -26.71
N SER A 523 -36.99 -30.73 -27.45
CA SER A 523 -38.34 -30.82 -28.01
C SER A 523 -38.52 -31.97 -29.03
N ARG A 524 -37.46 -32.35 -29.77
CA ARG A 524 -37.50 -33.48 -30.71
C ARG A 524 -37.31 -34.82 -30.00
N ASP A 525 -36.53 -34.83 -28.94
CA ASP A 525 -36.18 -36.02 -28.16
C ASP A 525 -37.24 -36.34 -27.08
N GLY A 526 -38.28 -35.50 -26.94
CA GLY A 526 -39.39 -35.71 -25.99
C GLY A 526 -39.02 -35.45 -24.52
N MET A 527 -37.92 -34.74 -24.29
CA MET A 527 -37.44 -34.38 -22.95
C MET A 527 -38.09 -33.07 -22.48
N GLU A 528 -39.27 -33.18 -21.88
CA GLU A 528 -40.14 -32.05 -21.50
C GLU A 528 -39.47 -31.12 -20.49
N ASN A 529 -38.97 -31.63 -19.37
CA ASN A 529 -38.38 -30.81 -18.30
C ASN A 529 -37.13 -30.07 -18.79
N GLU A 530 -36.26 -30.77 -19.52
CA GLU A 530 -35.03 -30.22 -20.08
C GLU A 530 -35.32 -29.18 -21.18
N PHE A 531 -36.40 -29.37 -21.95
CA PHE A 531 -36.88 -28.40 -22.92
C PHE A 531 -37.31 -27.08 -22.26
N PHE A 532 -38.19 -27.14 -21.26
CA PHE A 532 -38.69 -25.94 -20.57
C PHE A 532 -37.59 -25.24 -19.77
N GLN A 533 -36.65 -26.00 -19.20
CA GLN A 533 -35.49 -25.44 -18.54
C GLN A 533 -34.58 -24.69 -19.52
N GLU A 534 -34.18 -25.29 -20.65
CA GLU A 534 -33.31 -24.59 -21.61
C GLU A 534 -34.01 -23.42 -22.31
N LEU A 535 -35.34 -23.48 -22.51
CA LEU A 535 -36.11 -22.39 -23.12
C LEU A 535 -36.16 -21.16 -22.20
N SER A 536 -36.49 -21.35 -20.92
CA SER A 536 -36.51 -20.25 -19.93
C SER A 536 -35.13 -19.63 -19.74
N HIS A 537 -34.06 -20.44 -19.68
CA HIS A 537 -32.68 -19.95 -19.60
C HIS A 537 -32.30 -19.10 -20.81
N ALA A 538 -32.72 -19.49 -22.01
CA ALA A 538 -32.45 -18.73 -23.22
C ALA A 538 -33.17 -17.37 -23.22
N MET A 539 -34.39 -17.31 -22.71
CA MET A 539 -35.19 -16.08 -22.61
C MET A 539 -34.67 -15.12 -21.54
N TRP A 540 -34.28 -15.63 -20.37
CA TRP A 540 -33.69 -14.80 -19.32
C TRP A 540 -32.35 -14.20 -19.73
N LEU A 541 -31.49 -15.02 -20.32
CA LEU A 541 -30.19 -14.58 -20.82
C LEU A 541 -30.34 -13.48 -21.88
N PHE A 542 -31.38 -13.55 -22.70
CA PHE A 542 -31.69 -12.53 -23.70
C PHE A 542 -32.08 -11.19 -23.06
N ILE A 543 -32.92 -11.18 -22.02
CA ILE A 543 -33.32 -9.93 -21.32
C ILE A 543 -32.15 -9.30 -20.57
N THR A 544 -31.39 -10.10 -19.80
CA THR A 544 -30.25 -9.58 -19.04
C THR A 544 -29.20 -8.97 -19.95
N ASP A 545 -28.99 -9.54 -21.13
CA ASP A 545 -27.94 -9.10 -22.04
C ASP A 545 -28.38 -7.92 -22.91
N LYS A 546 -29.60 -7.94 -23.46
CA LYS A 546 -30.09 -6.87 -24.34
C LYS A 546 -30.42 -5.59 -23.58
N PHE A 547 -30.93 -5.69 -22.37
CA PHE A 547 -31.36 -4.53 -21.58
C PHE A 547 -30.48 -4.28 -20.35
N ALA A 548 -29.36 -5.00 -20.21
CA ALA A 548 -28.41 -4.87 -19.10
C ALA A 548 -29.07 -4.95 -17.71
N VAL A 549 -30.14 -5.75 -17.59
CA VAL A 549 -30.88 -5.91 -16.33
C VAL A 549 -30.01 -6.68 -15.33
N PRO A 550 -29.72 -6.12 -14.14
CA PRO A 550 -29.01 -6.83 -13.09
C PRO A 550 -29.73 -8.14 -12.74
N ILE A 551 -28.96 -9.17 -12.40
CA ILE A 551 -29.52 -10.50 -12.03
C ILE A 551 -30.43 -10.39 -10.80
N SER A 552 -30.21 -9.38 -9.93
CA SER A 552 -31.05 -9.06 -8.78
C SER A 552 -32.49 -8.68 -9.14
N ASP A 553 -32.70 -8.13 -10.33
CA ASP A 553 -33.98 -7.56 -10.74
C ASP A 553 -34.76 -8.51 -11.66
N LEU A 554 -34.34 -9.77 -11.74
CA LEU A 554 -34.85 -10.76 -12.67
C LEU A 554 -36.20 -11.34 -12.22
N SER A 555 -37.30 -10.69 -12.60
CA SER A 555 -38.67 -11.18 -12.38
C SER A 555 -39.51 -11.04 -13.63
N VAL A 556 -40.55 -11.87 -13.80
CA VAL A 556 -41.43 -11.81 -15.01
C VAL A 556 -42.08 -10.43 -15.13
N HIS A 557 -42.40 -9.81 -14.00
CA HIS A 557 -42.90 -8.44 -13.92
C HIS A 557 -41.86 -7.42 -14.40
N ASN A 558 -40.62 -7.51 -13.90
CA ASN A 558 -39.54 -6.61 -14.29
C ASN A 558 -39.11 -6.82 -15.75
N ALA A 559 -39.15 -8.06 -16.25
CA ALA A 559 -38.93 -8.37 -17.66
C ALA A 559 -39.94 -7.62 -18.54
N LYS A 560 -41.24 -7.72 -18.23
CA LYS A 560 -42.30 -6.98 -18.94
C LYS A 560 -42.06 -5.47 -18.86
N GLN A 561 -41.80 -4.94 -17.66
CA GLN A 561 -41.59 -3.51 -17.45
C GLN A 561 -40.34 -2.97 -18.19
N THR A 562 -39.27 -3.78 -18.23
CA THR A 562 -38.05 -3.47 -18.97
C THR A 562 -38.32 -3.42 -20.47
N LEU A 563 -39.08 -4.35 -21.02
CA LEU A 563 -39.44 -4.35 -22.44
C LEU A 563 -40.24 -3.08 -22.80
N ILE A 564 -41.25 -2.73 -22.00
CA ILE A 564 -42.10 -1.55 -22.22
C ILE A 564 -41.29 -0.25 -22.11
N SER A 565 -40.45 -0.13 -21.08
CA SER A 565 -39.61 1.05 -20.88
C SER A 565 -38.57 1.27 -21.98
N ASN A 566 -38.19 0.20 -22.70
CA ASN A 566 -37.29 0.25 -23.85
C ASN A 566 -38.02 0.32 -25.21
N GLY A 567 -39.30 0.72 -25.22
CA GLY A 567 -40.04 1.08 -26.43
C GLY A 567 -40.65 -0.11 -27.20
N ILE A 568 -40.78 -1.27 -26.56
CA ILE A 568 -41.43 -2.45 -27.15
C ILE A 568 -42.92 -2.40 -26.86
N ASP A 569 -43.72 -2.80 -27.85
CA ASP A 569 -45.17 -2.85 -27.76
C ASP A 569 -45.66 -3.72 -26.59
N ASP A 570 -46.69 -3.25 -25.88
CA ASP A 570 -47.23 -3.94 -24.69
C ASP A 570 -47.76 -5.34 -25.02
N ASP A 571 -48.31 -5.57 -26.22
CA ASP A 571 -48.75 -6.91 -26.67
C ASP A 571 -47.56 -7.88 -26.78
N LEU A 572 -46.41 -7.41 -27.26
CA LEU A 572 -45.18 -8.23 -27.33
C LEU A 572 -44.59 -8.49 -25.94
N ALA A 573 -44.61 -7.50 -25.06
CA ALA A 573 -44.12 -7.65 -23.69
C ALA A 573 -44.98 -8.62 -22.87
N ASN A 574 -46.31 -8.58 -23.06
CA ASN A 574 -47.25 -9.52 -22.44
C ASN A 574 -47.01 -10.96 -22.91
N ARG A 575 -46.89 -11.17 -24.22
CA ARG A 575 -46.61 -12.51 -24.78
C ARG A 575 -45.24 -13.05 -24.35
N PHE A 576 -44.24 -12.19 -24.15
CA PHE A 576 -42.94 -12.61 -23.61
C PHE A 576 -43.10 -13.15 -22.18
N ALA A 577 -43.83 -12.41 -21.33
CA ALA A 577 -44.10 -12.77 -19.96
C ALA A 577 -44.93 -14.07 -19.84
N GLU A 578 -45.95 -14.24 -20.69
CA GLU A 578 -46.78 -15.45 -20.74
C GLU A 578 -45.96 -16.70 -21.06
N ILE A 579 -45.01 -16.62 -22.01
CA ILE A 579 -44.17 -17.77 -22.36
C ILE A 579 -43.21 -18.12 -21.21
N LEU A 580 -42.62 -17.12 -20.54
CA LEU A 580 -41.80 -17.36 -19.34
C LEU A 580 -42.62 -18.04 -18.24
N GLN A 581 -43.80 -17.53 -17.97
CA GLN A 581 -44.70 -18.08 -16.95
C GLN A 581 -45.17 -19.50 -17.31
N ALA A 582 -45.41 -19.78 -18.59
CA ALA A 582 -45.74 -21.13 -19.06
C ALA A 582 -44.57 -22.11 -18.91
N CYS A 583 -43.32 -21.67 -19.15
CA CYS A 583 -42.13 -22.48 -18.93
C CYS A 583 -41.91 -22.78 -17.45
N ASP A 584 -42.14 -21.80 -16.58
CA ASP A 584 -42.06 -22.00 -15.13
C ASP A 584 -43.17 -22.95 -14.65
N PHE A 585 -44.41 -22.74 -15.10
CA PHE A 585 -45.55 -23.60 -14.75
C PHE A 585 -45.33 -25.06 -15.17
N ALA A 586 -44.88 -25.30 -16.40
CA ALA A 586 -44.60 -26.64 -16.91
C ALA A 586 -43.46 -27.35 -16.17
N ARG A 587 -42.56 -26.60 -15.50
CA ARG A 587 -41.48 -27.17 -14.67
C ARG A 587 -41.97 -27.66 -13.30
N PHE A 588 -43.06 -27.08 -12.78
CA PHE A 588 -43.54 -27.32 -11.42
C PHE A 588 -44.82 -28.15 -11.34
N ALA A 589 -45.62 -28.20 -12.42
CA ALA A 589 -46.84 -29.00 -12.48
C ALA A 589 -46.74 -30.08 -13.57
N PRO A 590 -46.53 -31.36 -13.23
CA PRO A 590 -46.54 -32.45 -14.22
C PRO A 590 -48.00 -32.76 -14.57
N VAL A 591 -48.64 -31.90 -15.35
CA VAL A 591 -49.98 -32.16 -15.89
C VAL A 591 -49.86 -32.29 -17.40
N SER A 592 -50.40 -33.41 -17.85
CA SER A 592 -50.36 -34.04 -19.16
C SER A 592 -51.09 -33.28 -20.26
N ASP A 593 -50.77 -32.01 -20.47
CA ASP A 593 -51.15 -31.33 -21.70
C ASP A 593 -49.93 -31.27 -22.61
N LYS A 594 -49.92 -32.12 -23.64
CA LYS A 594 -48.91 -32.14 -24.71
C LYS A 594 -49.05 -30.90 -25.59
N GLY A 595 -49.07 -29.72 -24.99
CA GLY A 595 -48.96 -28.45 -25.68
C GLY A 595 -47.65 -28.49 -26.46
N ASN A 596 -47.75 -28.45 -27.78
CA ASN A 596 -46.64 -28.65 -28.71
C ASN A 596 -45.39 -27.88 -28.25
N MET A 597 -44.40 -28.56 -27.64
CA MET A 597 -43.10 -27.98 -27.30
C MET A 597 -42.48 -27.25 -28.51
N LYS A 598 -42.74 -27.80 -29.71
CA LYS A 598 -42.37 -27.20 -30.99
C LYS A 598 -43.06 -25.85 -31.24
N GLU A 599 -44.35 -25.74 -30.94
CA GLU A 599 -45.12 -24.50 -31.10
C GLU A 599 -44.68 -23.43 -30.10
N LEU A 600 -44.41 -23.81 -28.85
CA LEU A 600 -43.86 -22.93 -27.82
C LEU A 600 -42.45 -22.44 -28.18
N TYR A 601 -41.60 -23.32 -28.71
CA TYR A 601 -40.30 -22.95 -29.24
C TYR A 601 -40.40 -21.97 -30.42
N ASP A 602 -41.27 -22.24 -31.39
CA ASP A 602 -41.44 -21.38 -32.56
C ASP A 602 -41.99 -20.00 -32.15
N LYS A 603 -42.94 -19.95 -31.21
CA LYS A 603 -43.45 -18.69 -30.62
C LYS A 603 -42.35 -17.92 -29.88
N ALA A 604 -41.59 -18.57 -28.99
CA ALA A 604 -40.53 -17.93 -28.24
C ALA A 604 -39.40 -17.41 -29.13
N SER A 605 -39.00 -18.20 -30.14
CA SER A 605 -37.95 -17.81 -31.09
C SER A 605 -38.35 -16.63 -31.95
N LYS A 606 -39.60 -16.60 -32.45
CA LYS A 606 -40.14 -15.47 -33.20
C LYS A 606 -40.23 -14.22 -32.34
N LEU A 607 -40.66 -14.36 -31.09
CA LEU A 607 -40.82 -13.25 -30.17
C LEU A 607 -39.47 -12.63 -29.76
N ILE A 608 -38.42 -13.45 -29.56
CA ILE A 608 -37.05 -12.95 -29.35
C ILE A 608 -36.56 -12.13 -30.56
N VAL A 609 -36.89 -12.56 -31.78
CA VAL A 609 -36.53 -11.82 -33.01
C VAL A 609 -37.32 -10.53 -33.14
N ASP A 610 -38.63 -10.56 -32.89
CA ASP A 610 -39.51 -9.39 -32.97
C ASP A 610 -39.10 -8.33 -31.93
N VAL A 611 -38.82 -8.74 -30.69
CA VAL A 611 -38.23 -7.90 -29.63
C VAL A 611 -36.84 -7.40 -30.02
N GLN A 612 -36.05 -8.21 -30.73
CA GLN A 612 -34.75 -7.77 -31.21
C GLN A 612 -34.86 -6.64 -32.24
N THR A 613 -35.84 -6.70 -33.14
CA THR A 613 -36.06 -5.73 -34.22
C THR A 613 -36.92 -4.52 -33.83
N GLY A 614 -37.71 -4.62 -32.76
CA GLY A 614 -38.61 -3.56 -32.30
C GLY A 614 -37.96 -2.45 -31.47
N VAL A 615 -36.72 -2.65 -31.02
CA VAL A 615 -35.95 -1.62 -30.29
C VAL A 615 -35.38 -0.62 -31.30
N LYS A 616 -35.84 0.64 -31.23
CA LYS A 616 -35.36 1.76 -32.05
C LYS A 616 -34.17 2.47 -31.43
#